data_AF-A0AAX2V0Z3-F1
#
_entry.id   AF-A0AAX2V0Z3-F1
#
_cell.length_a   1.000
_cell.length_b   1.000
_cell.length_c   1.000
_cell.angle_alpha   90.00
_cell.angle_beta   90.00
_cell.angle_gamma   90.00
#
_symmetry.space_group_name_H-M   'P 1'
#
loop_
_entity.id
_entity.type
_entity.pdbx_description
1 polymer ?
#
loop_
_entity_poly.entity_id
_entity_poly.type
_entity_poly.pdbx_seq_one_letter_code
_entity_poly.pdbx_strand_id
1 'polypeptide(L)'
;MIDWEQINYDISKATKDYDDLNISITNLPINLSSDMQNLRQKITGARDELYDKYDLDAVDKLGYDFDLRFGLKLYNILSEEVGFTNRTATNDDVWRYLSIKVVPDIVHSRWGKNEVRSLTSRRIWLKNLWWYVHLSWAGNSDATYKLLENNTTDTIVQLVERPGIGYYTELYRELMRQYANIDDSSRNVFRRALKLNTALLPVTYPELMDGGIEAYIDYIFSKVQ
;
A
#
# COMPACT_ATOMS: atom_id res chain seq x y z
N MET A 1 -0.66 -23.53 2.25
CA MET A 1 -0.96 -22.24 2.92
C MET A 1 0.39 -21.62 3.19
N ILE A 2 0.58 -20.38 2.74
CA ILE A 2 1.89 -19.74 2.79
C ILE A 2 2.32 -19.55 4.24
N ASP A 3 3.48 -20.09 4.61
CA ASP A 3 4.13 -19.81 5.88
C ASP A 3 4.95 -18.52 5.76
N TRP A 4 4.31 -17.40 6.06
CA TRP A 4 4.92 -16.08 5.99
C TRP A 4 6.05 -15.87 7.01
N GLU A 5 6.06 -16.61 8.12
CA GLU A 5 7.06 -16.46 9.17
C GLU A 5 8.40 -17.09 8.79
N GLN A 6 8.40 -18.04 7.85
CA GLN A 6 9.62 -18.67 7.33
C GLN A 6 10.35 -17.82 6.28
N ILE A 7 9.76 -16.71 5.82
CA ILE A 7 10.41 -15.82 4.87
C ILE A 7 11.53 -15.05 5.59
N ASN A 8 12.77 -15.54 5.42
CA ASN A 8 13.99 -14.88 5.85
C ASN A 8 14.70 -14.24 4.65
N TYR A 9 14.33 -12.99 4.39
CA TYR A 9 14.75 -12.23 3.22
C TYR A 9 15.18 -10.81 3.60
N ASP A 10 16.21 -10.77 4.44
CA ASP A 10 16.81 -9.53 4.94
C ASP A 10 17.27 -8.59 3.83
N ILE A 11 17.58 -7.35 4.22
CA ILE A 11 18.02 -6.30 3.29
C ILE A 11 19.27 -6.70 2.50
N SER A 12 20.21 -7.46 3.10
CA SER A 12 21.46 -7.83 2.44
C SER A 12 21.23 -8.84 1.30
N LYS A 13 20.40 -9.86 1.54
CA LYS A 13 19.97 -10.81 0.50
C LYS A 13 19.18 -10.10 -0.59
N ALA A 14 18.23 -9.26 -0.18
CA ALA A 14 17.38 -8.52 -1.09
C ALA A 14 18.18 -7.58 -2.01
N THR A 15 19.16 -6.84 -1.48
CA THR A 15 20.02 -5.96 -2.28
C THR A 15 20.81 -6.76 -3.31
N LYS A 16 21.44 -7.87 -2.91
CA LYS A 16 22.20 -8.72 -3.85
C LYS A 16 21.32 -9.19 -5.01
N ASP A 17 20.15 -9.75 -4.70
CA ASP A 17 19.22 -10.25 -5.71
C ASP A 17 18.64 -9.14 -6.59
N TYR A 18 18.45 -7.94 -6.03
CA TYR A 18 18.00 -6.77 -6.77
C TYR A 18 19.06 -6.26 -7.76
N ASP A 19 20.34 -6.31 -7.39
CA ASP A 19 21.45 -5.92 -8.26
C ASP A 19 21.57 -6.88 -9.45
N ASP A 20 21.42 -8.18 -9.18
CA ASP A 20 21.43 -9.28 -10.16
C ASP A 20 20.15 -9.33 -11.02
N LEU A 21 19.12 -8.53 -10.69
CA LEU A 21 17.84 -8.51 -11.36
C LEU A 21 17.97 -7.98 -12.80
N ASN A 22 17.84 -8.87 -13.78
CA ASN A 22 17.81 -8.53 -15.20
C ASN A 22 16.41 -8.79 -15.78
N ILE A 23 15.61 -7.74 -15.89
CA ILE A 23 14.19 -7.82 -16.30
C ILE A 23 14.04 -7.87 -17.83
N SER A 24 15.16 -7.82 -18.57
CA SER A 24 15.14 -7.70 -20.03
C SER A 24 14.61 -8.93 -20.77
N ILE A 25 14.48 -10.11 -20.15
CA ILE A 25 14.11 -11.34 -20.87
C ILE A 25 13.33 -12.27 -19.93
N THR A 26 12.08 -12.56 -20.32
CA THR A 26 11.19 -13.75 -20.15
C THR A 26 11.53 -14.96 -19.28
N ASN A 27 12.53 -14.94 -18.40
CA ASN A 27 12.82 -16.00 -17.45
C ASN A 27 13.44 -15.38 -16.19
N LEU A 28 12.62 -15.06 -15.20
CA LEU A 28 13.08 -14.97 -13.82
C LEU A 28 13.29 -16.42 -13.37
N PRO A 29 14.53 -16.92 -13.21
CA PRO A 29 14.75 -18.26 -12.71
C PRO A 29 14.63 -18.19 -11.19
N ILE A 30 13.40 -18.11 -10.71
CA ILE A 30 13.17 -18.09 -9.28
C ILE A 30 12.49 -19.39 -8.98
N ASN A 31 13.27 -20.27 -8.36
CA ASN A 31 12.77 -21.48 -7.72
C ASN A 31 11.85 -21.06 -6.56
N LEU A 32 10.64 -20.61 -6.92
CA LEU A 32 9.55 -20.31 -6.01
C LEU A 32 8.93 -21.64 -5.60
N SER A 33 8.55 -21.76 -4.33
CA SER A 33 7.70 -22.86 -3.89
C SER A 33 6.37 -22.86 -4.66
N SER A 34 5.69 -24.00 -4.70
CA SER A 34 4.37 -24.13 -5.36
C SER A 34 3.38 -23.05 -4.90
N ASP A 35 3.34 -22.77 -3.60
CA ASP A 35 2.45 -21.77 -3.02
C ASP A 35 2.80 -20.35 -3.49
N MET A 36 4.11 -20.04 -3.65
CA MET A 36 4.57 -18.75 -4.17
C MET A 36 4.34 -18.60 -5.67
N GLN A 37 4.44 -19.67 -6.45
CA GLN A 37 4.09 -19.66 -7.86
C GLN A 37 2.60 -19.40 -8.05
N ASN A 38 1.74 -20.03 -7.23
CA ASN A 38 0.31 -19.77 -7.24
C ASN A 38 -0.01 -18.31 -6.88
N LEU A 39 0.61 -17.79 -5.82
CA LEU A 39 0.46 -16.37 -5.45
C LEU A 39 0.89 -15.45 -6.59
N ARG A 40 2.05 -15.73 -7.22
CA ARG A 40 2.52 -14.98 -8.39
C ARG A 40 1.44 -14.95 -9.48
N GLN A 41 0.92 -16.11 -9.86
CA GLN A 41 -0.10 -16.21 -10.91
C GLN A 41 -1.35 -15.37 -10.61
N LYS A 42 -1.80 -15.36 -9.35
CA LYS A 42 -2.93 -14.52 -8.92
C LYS A 42 -2.63 -13.03 -9.06
N ILE A 43 -1.46 -12.58 -8.60
CA ILE A 43 -1.08 -11.16 -8.67
C ILE A 43 -0.84 -10.73 -10.12
N THR A 44 -0.18 -11.56 -10.94
CA THR A 44 0.01 -11.25 -12.37
C THR A 44 -1.32 -11.26 -13.12
N GLY A 45 -2.20 -12.23 -12.84
CA GLY A 45 -3.54 -12.26 -13.43
C GLY A 45 -4.36 -11.02 -13.08
N ALA A 46 -4.29 -10.55 -11.83
CA ALA A 46 -4.93 -9.31 -11.42
C ALA A 46 -4.35 -8.07 -12.12
N ARG A 47 -3.05 -8.04 -12.44
CA ARG A 47 -2.46 -7.00 -13.28
C ARG A 47 -3.00 -7.09 -14.70
N ASP A 48 -2.96 -8.27 -15.30
CA ASP A 48 -3.33 -8.48 -16.70
C ASP A 48 -4.79 -8.12 -16.95
N GLU A 49 -5.71 -8.50 -16.04
CA GLU A 49 -7.10 -8.06 -16.05
C GLU A 49 -7.26 -6.52 -16.10
N LEU A 50 -6.40 -5.77 -15.40
CA LEU A 50 -6.43 -4.32 -15.39
C LEU A 50 -5.84 -3.73 -16.68
N TYR A 51 -4.78 -4.34 -17.20
CA TYR A 51 -4.19 -3.93 -18.47
C TYR A 51 -5.18 -4.08 -19.62
N ASP A 52 -5.82 -5.25 -19.72
CA ASP A 52 -6.83 -5.55 -20.74
C ASP A 52 -8.04 -4.62 -20.63
N LYS A 53 -8.52 -4.39 -19.40
CA LYS A 53 -9.75 -3.61 -19.17
C LYS A 53 -9.57 -2.11 -19.40
N TYR A 54 -8.38 -1.57 -19.16
CA TYR A 54 -8.12 -0.13 -19.19
C TYR A 54 -7.11 0.29 -20.26
N ASP A 55 -6.75 -0.62 -21.19
CA ASP A 55 -5.82 -0.40 -22.31
C ASP A 55 -4.50 0.23 -21.85
N LEU A 56 -3.92 -0.32 -20.77
CA LEU A 56 -2.75 0.26 -20.11
C LEU A 56 -1.44 -0.01 -20.88
N ASP A 57 -1.47 -0.88 -21.87
CA ASP A 57 -0.30 -1.18 -22.72
C ASP A 57 0.15 0.02 -23.55
N ALA A 58 -0.78 0.92 -23.89
CA ALA A 58 -0.50 2.13 -24.66
C ALA A 58 -0.05 3.32 -23.78
N VAL A 59 -0.02 3.16 -22.45
CA VAL A 59 0.22 4.26 -21.52
C VAL A 59 1.71 4.37 -21.20
N ASP A 60 2.31 5.53 -21.49
CA ASP A 60 3.72 5.82 -21.21
C ASP A 60 4.10 5.66 -19.72
N LYS A 61 3.16 5.94 -18.82
CA LYS A 61 3.38 5.88 -17.38
C LYS A 61 2.11 5.57 -16.59
N LEU A 62 2.15 4.49 -15.82
CA LEU A 62 1.10 4.14 -14.88
C LEU A 62 0.97 5.19 -13.77
N GLY A 63 -0.26 5.59 -13.48
CA GLY A 63 -0.60 6.63 -12.52
C GLY A 63 -1.31 6.11 -11.26
N TYR A 64 -1.93 7.03 -10.54
CA TYR A 64 -2.67 6.73 -9.30
C TYR A 64 -3.87 5.78 -9.53
N ASP A 65 -4.60 5.91 -10.63
CA ASP A 65 -5.74 5.01 -10.91
C ASP A 65 -5.30 3.54 -10.98
N PHE A 66 -4.16 3.26 -11.62
CA PHE A 66 -3.55 1.93 -11.58
C PHE A 66 -3.14 1.54 -10.16
N ASP A 67 -2.43 2.42 -9.44
CA ASP A 67 -2.00 2.16 -8.05
C ASP A 67 -3.20 1.77 -7.16
N LEU A 68 -4.34 2.47 -7.27
CA LEU A 68 -5.56 2.21 -6.51
C LEU A 68 -6.21 0.87 -6.90
N ARG A 69 -6.45 0.65 -8.20
CA ARG A 69 -7.12 -0.58 -8.67
C ARG A 69 -6.29 -1.82 -8.39
N PHE A 70 -4.99 -1.75 -8.68
CA PHE A 70 -4.07 -2.85 -8.40
C PHE A 70 -3.91 -3.05 -6.89
N GLY A 71 -3.84 -1.97 -6.10
CA GLY A 71 -3.79 -2.04 -4.64
C GLY A 71 -5.00 -2.75 -4.02
N LEU A 72 -6.20 -2.48 -4.52
CA LEU A 72 -7.44 -3.17 -4.08
C LEU A 72 -7.39 -4.67 -4.37
N LYS A 73 -6.98 -5.05 -5.59
CA LYS A 73 -6.81 -6.46 -5.98
C LYS A 73 -5.74 -7.15 -5.13
N LEU A 74 -4.60 -6.50 -4.95
CA LEU A 74 -3.49 -6.98 -4.12
C LEU A 74 -3.95 -7.20 -2.67
N TYR A 75 -4.69 -6.24 -2.10
CA TYR A 75 -5.21 -6.33 -0.74
C TYR A 75 -6.14 -7.53 -0.55
N ASN A 76 -7.08 -7.75 -1.48
CA ASN A 76 -7.99 -8.90 -1.42
C ASN A 76 -7.23 -10.23 -1.55
N ILE A 77 -6.35 -10.35 -2.57
CA ILE A 77 -5.56 -11.57 -2.80
C ILE A 77 -4.77 -11.92 -1.54
N LEU A 78 -4.05 -10.94 -0.96
CA LEU A 78 -3.22 -11.17 0.21
C LEU A 78 -4.06 -11.47 1.46
N SER A 79 -5.04 -10.61 1.77
CA SER A 79 -5.75 -10.66 3.04
C SER A 79 -6.79 -11.79 3.11
N GLU A 80 -7.52 -12.03 2.02
CA GLU A 80 -8.64 -12.98 2.01
C GLU A 80 -8.22 -14.38 1.55
N GLU A 81 -7.30 -14.49 0.59
CA GLU A 81 -7.01 -15.79 -0.05
C GLU A 81 -5.78 -16.52 0.50
N VAL A 82 -4.81 -15.78 1.07
CA VAL A 82 -3.53 -16.37 1.54
C VAL A 82 -3.18 -16.01 2.99
N GLY A 83 -4.15 -15.48 3.75
CA GLY A 83 -4.04 -15.28 5.19
C GLY A 83 -3.00 -14.23 5.61
N PHE A 84 -2.82 -13.19 4.79
CA PHE A 84 -1.88 -12.11 5.08
C PHE A 84 -2.40 -11.24 6.23
N THR A 85 -1.66 -11.18 7.34
CA THR A 85 -2.07 -10.46 8.56
C THR A 85 -1.32 -9.14 8.74
N ASN A 86 -1.79 -8.27 9.64
CA ASN A 86 -1.07 -7.05 10.02
C ASN A 86 0.34 -7.31 10.56
N ARG A 87 0.55 -8.47 11.21
CA ARG A 87 1.88 -8.91 11.67
C ARG A 87 2.79 -9.16 10.49
N THR A 88 2.29 -9.88 9.47
CA THR A 88 3.01 -10.12 8.22
C THR A 88 3.25 -8.81 7.46
N ALA A 89 2.24 -7.94 7.36
CA ALA A 89 2.32 -6.67 6.66
C ALA A 89 3.30 -5.66 7.27
N THR A 90 3.72 -5.86 8.52
CA THR A 90 4.77 -5.06 9.16
C THR A 90 6.18 -5.56 8.80
N ASN A 91 6.32 -6.80 8.34
CA ASN A 91 7.62 -7.40 8.03
C ASN A 91 8.14 -6.97 6.65
N ASP A 92 9.21 -6.17 6.64
CA ASP A 92 9.84 -5.70 5.40
C ASP A 92 10.44 -6.80 4.54
N ASP A 93 10.90 -7.90 5.14
CA ASP A 93 11.52 -9.01 4.41
C ASP A 93 10.49 -9.68 3.49
N VAL A 94 9.25 -9.81 3.97
CA VAL A 94 8.12 -10.31 3.17
C VAL A 94 7.89 -9.39 1.96
N TRP A 95 7.88 -8.08 2.17
CA TRP A 95 7.66 -7.12 1.09
C TRP A 95 8.79 -7.07 0.07
N ARG A 96 10.05 -7.16 0.52
CA ARG A 96 11.21 -7.29 -0.35
C ARG A 96 11.13 -8.57 -1.17
N TYR A 97 10.77 -9.68 -0.53
CA TYR A 97 10.62 -10.97 -1.20
C TYR A 97 9.51 -10.92 -2.26
N LEU A 98 8.35 -10.37 -1.93
CA LEU A 98 7.26 -10.18 -2.89
C LEU A 98 7.71 -9.30 -4.07
N SER A 99 8.38 -8.19 -3.78
CA SER A 99 8.78 -7.20 -4.79
C SER A 99 9.91 -7.67 -5.70
N ILE A 100 10.86 -8.47 -5.20
CA ILE A 100 12.08 -8.86 -5.93
C ILE A 100 12.00 -10.28 -6.45
N LYS A 101 11.33 -11.19 -5.71
CA LYS A 101 11.27 -12.61 -6.06
C LYS A 101 9.95 -13.04 -6.66
N VAL A 102 8.82 -12.51 -6.19
CA VAL A 102 7.50 -13.01 -6.62
C VAL A 102 6.97 -12.20 -7.81
N VAL A 103 7.03 -10.88 -7.78
CA VAL A 103 6.49 -10.00 -8.84
C VAL A 103 7.42 -8.83 -9.25
N PRO A 104 8.71 -9.07 -9.51
CA PRO A 104 9.63 -7.99 -9.90
C PRO A 104 9.27 -7.31 -11.22
N ASP A 105 8.63 -8.03 -12.14
CA ASP A 105 8.12 -7.51 -13.40
C ASP A 105 7.03 -6.43 -13.20
N ILE A 106 6.13 -6.63 -12.23
CA ILE A 106 5.07 -5.66 -11.93
C ILE A 106 5.63 -4.42 -11.24
N VAL A 107 6.56 -4.58 -10.30
CA VAL A 107 7.22 -3.44 -9.65
C VAL A 107 8.01 -2.62 -10.69
N HIS A 108 8.68 -3.31 -11.60
CA HIS A 108 9.45 -2.67 -12.66
C HIS A 108 8.58 -1.97 -13.70
N SER A 109 7.44 -2.54 -14.10
CA SER A 109 6.53 -1.86 -15.05
C SER A 109 6.06 -0.51 -14.50
N ARG A 110 5.88 -0.40 -13.18
CA ARG A 110 5.44 0.83 -12.52
C ARG A 110 6.55 1.84 -12.24
N TRP A 111 7.72 1.39 -11.80
CA TRP A 111 8.78 2.25 -11.25
C TRP A 111 10.15 2.12 -11.92
N GLY A 112 10.31 1.23 -12.89
CA GLY A 112 11.60 0.86 -13.46
C GLY A 112 12.51 0.18 -12.44
N LYS A 113 13.83 0.23 -12.67
CA LYS A 113 14.83 -0.21 -11.67
C LYS A 113 14.92 0.86 -10.58
N ASN A 114 14.09 0.74 -9.54
CA ASN A 114 14.05 1.66 -8.41
C ASN A 114 14.22 0.95 -7.05
N GLU A 115 15.40 1.13 -6.43
CA GLU A 115 15.76 0.51 -5.15
C GLU A 115 14.84 0.96 -4.03
N VAL A 116 14.49 2.25 -4.01
CA VAL A 116 13.63 2.83 -2.97
C VAL A 116 12.26 2.16 -2.96
N ARG A 117 11.73 1.82 -4.15
CA ARG A 117 10.41 1.19 -4.31
C ARG A 117 10.41 -0.32 -4.09
N SER A 118 11.57 -0.94 -3.93
CA SER A 118 11.72 -2.41 -3.79
C SER A 118 12.38 -2.85 -2.48
N LEU A 119 13.28 -2.03 -1.92
CA LEU A 119 14.15 -2.39 -0.78
C LEU A 119 13.90 -1.54 0.48
N THR A 120 13.57 -0.26 0.30
CA THR A 120 13.53 0.71 1.39
C THR A 120 12.23 0.58 2.17
N SER A 121 12.27 -0.04 3.36
CA SER A 121 11.16 -0.31 4.29
C SER A 121 9.85 0.46 4.05
N ARG A 122 9.82 1.77 4.34
CA ARG A 122 8.60 2.62 4.29
C ARG A 122 8.17 3.04 2.88
N ARG A 123 8.99 2.73 1.88
CA ARG A 123 8.84 3.17 0.49
C ARG A 123 8.63 2.03 -0.48
N ILE A 124 8.69 0.78 -0.01
CA ILE A 124 8.38 -0.41 -0.81
C ILE A 124 6.97 -0.25 -1.35
N TRP A 125 6.83 -0.27 -2.68
CA TRP A 125 5.58 0.13 -3.33
C TRP A 125 4.43 -0.83 -3.02
N LEU A 126 4.64 -2.14 -3.10
CA LEU A 126 3.61 -3.14 -2.75
C LEU A 126 3.13 -3.00 -1.30
N LYS A 127 4.07 -2.76 -0.38
CA LYS A 127 3.75 -2.48 1.03
C LYS A 127 2.87 -1.25 1.18
N ASN A 128 3.24 -0.18 0.47
CA ASN A 128 2.51 1.08 0.51
C ASN A 128 1.09 0.92 -0.03
N LEU A 129 0.90 0.18 -1.13
CA LEU A 129 -0.43 -0.10 -1.68
C LEU A 129 -1.29 -0.89 -0.69
N TRP A 130 -0.74 -1.96 -0.10
CA TRP A 130 -1.49 -2.78 0.85
C TRP A 130 -1.90 -1.98 2.09
N TRP A 131 -0.97 -1.25 2.71
CA TRP A 131 -1.29 -0.41 3.87
C TRP A 131 -2.25 0.71 3.53
N TYR A 132 -2.12 1.33 2.37
CA TYR A 132 -3.05 2.37 1.92
C TYR A 132 -4.49 1.86 1.86
N VAL A 133 -4.70 0.67 1.27
CA VAL A 133 -6.02 0.05 1.24
C VAL A 133 -6.47 -0.39 2.63
N HIS A 134 -5.61 -1.03 3.42
CA HIS A 134 -5.96 -1.49 4.77
C HIS A 134 -6.42 -0.35 5.70
N LEU A 135 -5.71 0.77 5.67
CA LEU A 135 -5.96 1.97 6.47
C LEU A 135 -7.13 2.80 5.95
N SER A 136 -7.61 2.50 4.74
CA SER A 136 -8.76 3.17 4.13
C SER A 136 -9.92 2.19 3.86
N TRP A 137 -9.88 1.01 4.46
CA TRP A 137 -10.85 -0.04 4.17
C TRP A 137 -12.24 0.37 4.64
N ALA A 138 -13.21 0.36 3.72
CA ALA A 138 -14.59 0.82 3.91
C ALA A 138 -15.57 -0.36 3.86
N GLY A 139 -15.11 -1.53 4.29
CA GLY A 139 -15.89 -2.77 4.37
C GLY A 139 -15.85 -3.64 3.11
N ASN A 140 -15.69 -3.06 1.92
CA ASN A 140 -15.52 -3.80 0.66
C ASN A 140 -14.76 -2.98 -0.39
N SER A 141 -14.30 -3.65 -1.46
CA SER A 141 -13.48 -3.03 -2.50
C SER A 141 -14.17 -1.89 -3.24
N ASP A 142 -15.49 -1.98 -3.50
CA ASP A 142 -16.22 -0.93 -4.25
C ASP A 142 -16.39 0.33 -3.41
N ALA A 143 -16.75 0.17 -2.13
CA ALA A 143 -16.84 1.28 -1.18
C ALA A 143 -15.46 1.93 -0.98
N THR A 144 -14.41 1.13 -0.84
CA THR A 144 -13.04 1.66 -0.73
C THR A 144 -12.57 2.33 -2.02
N TYR A 145 -12.92 1.81 -3.20
CA TYR A 145 -12.61 2.47 -4.46
C TYR A 145 -13.22 3.87 -4.53
N LYS A 146 -14.53 3.98 -4.28
CA LYS A 146 -15.25 5.28 -4.29
C LYS A 146 -14.68 6.27 -3.27
N LEU A 147 -14.28 5.78 -2.10
CA LEU A 147 -13.65 6.62 -1.08
C LEU A 147 -12.32 7.23 -1.56
N LEU A 148 -11.60 6.51 -2.43
CA LEU A 148 -10.22 6.82 -2.77
C LEU A 148 -10.01 7.38 -4.17
N GLU A 149 -10.97 7.25 -5.09
CA GLU A 149 -10.79 7.51 -6.54
C GLU A 149 -10.24 8.91 -6.87
N ASN A 150 -10.49 9.91 -6.04
CA ASN A 150 -10.05 11.29 -6.24
C ASN A 150 -8.70 11.65 -5.59
N ASN A 151 -8.01 10.66 -5.01
CA ASN A 151 -6.70 10.87 -4.39
C ASN A 151 -5.56 10.89 -5.42
N THR A 152 -4.32 10.95 -4.91
CA THR A 152 -3.10 10.91 -5.74
C THR A 152 -2.09 9.92 -5.19
N THR A 153 -1.06 9.60 -5.98
CA THR A 153 0.07 8.80 -5.48
C THR A 153 0.77 9.47 -4.29
N ASP A 154 0.73 10.81 -4.16
CA ASP A 154 1.25 11.49 -2.96
C ASP A 154 0.41 11.17 -1.72
N THR A 155 -0.93 11.09 -1.85
CA THR A 155 -1.83 10.72 -0.74
C THR A 155 -1.44 9.37 -0.13
N ILE A 156 -1.14 8.37 -0.97
CA ILE A 156 -0.63 7.05 -0.54
C ILE A 156 0.61 7.24 0.34
N VAL A 157 1.60 7.97 -0.19
CA VAL A 157 2.89 8.19 0.47
C VAL A 157 2.71 8.94 1.79
N GLN A 158 1.90 10.00 1.81
CA GLN A 158 1.64 10.77 3.03
C GLN A 158 1.00 9.92 4.12
N LEU A 159 0.05 9.05 3.77
CA LEU A 159 -0.64 8.18 4.73
C LEU A 159 0.32 7.14 5.32
N VAL A 160 1.09 6.46 4.48
CA VAL A 160 1.88 5.27 4.88
C VAL A 160 3.30 5.57 5.37
N GLU A 161 3.87 6.74 5.07
CA GLU A 161 5.22 7.09 5.56
C GLU A 161 5.22 7.74 6.95
N ARG A 162 4.03 8.10 7.47
CA ARG A 162 3.85 8.83 8.73
C ARG A 162 3.36 8.03 9.96
N PRO A 163 3.38 6.68 10.04
CA PRO A 163 3.05 6.04 11.31
C PRO A 163 4.11 6.40 12.35
N GLY A 164 3.66 6.80 13.54
CA GLY A 164 4.52 6.98 14.70
C GLY A 164 5.01 5.62 15.21
N ILE A 165 4.39 5.10 16.27
CA ILE A 165 4.72 3.79 16.87
C ILE A 165 4.00 2.63 16.15
N GLY A 166 3.07 2.94 15.25
CA GLY A 166 2.29 1.98 14.47
C GLY A 166 1.13 2.68 13.78
N TYR A 167 0.23 1.90 13.19
CA TYR A 167 -1.02 2.41 12.64
C TYR A 167 -2.17 2.23 13.61
N TYR A 168 -2.85 3.32 13.94
CA TYR A 168 -4.13 3.29 14.63
C TYR A 168 -5.24 3.11 13.57
N THR A 169 -5.53 1.85 13.22
CA THR A 169 -6.35 1.51 12.04
C THR A 169 -7.69 2.24 12.01
N GLU A 170 -8.47 2.20 13.09
CA GLU A 170 -9.79 2.83 13.14
C GLU A 170 -9.71 4.35 12.97
N LEU A 171 -8.70 4.99 13.57
CA LEU A 171 -8.45 6.42 13.41
C LEU A 171 -8.09 6.80 11.98
N TYR A 172 -7.24 6.02 11.31
CA TYR A 172 -6.86 6.30 9.93
C TYR A 172 -8.01 6.04 8.95
N ARG A 173 -8.84 5.02 9.19
CA ARG A 173 -10.06 4.77 8.39
C ARG A 173 -11.02 5.94 8.50
N GLU A 174 -11.22 6.43 9.71
CA GLU A 174 -12.06 7.60 9.97
C GLU A 174 -11.49 8.88 9.32
N LEU A 175 -10.17 9.09 9.42
CA LEU A 175 -9.48 10.18 8.74
C LEU A 175 -9.70 10.14 7.22
N MET A 176 -9.56 8.97 6.60
CA MET A 176 -9.78 8.80 5.16
C MET A 176 -11.25 8.98 4.79
N ARG A 177 -12.18 8.51 5.62
CA ARG A 177 -13.63 8.69 5.45
C ARG A 177 -14.02 10.17 5.40
N GLN A 178 -13.55 10.97 6.35
CA GLN A 178 -13.83 12.40 6.37
C GLN A 178 -13.09 13.15 5.26
N TYR A 179 -11.83 12.80 4.99
CA TYR A 179 -11.03 13.45 3.94
C TYR A 179 -11.66 13.35 2.56
N ALA A 180 -12.33 12.25 2.23
CA ALA A 180 -13.00 12.07 0.94
C ALA A 180 -14.09 13.13 0.65
N ASN A 181 -14.59 13.82 1.69
CA ASN A 181 -15.58 14.89 1.56
C ASN A 181 -14.95 16.30 1.51
N ILE A 182 -13.62 16.41 1.56
CA ILE A 182 -12.89 17.67 1.58
C ILE A 182 -12.31 17.97 0.20
N ASP A 183 -12.61 19.15 -0.33
CA ASP A 183 -11.93 19.67 -1.51
C ASP A 183 -10.53 20.21 -1.14
N ASP A 184 -9.51 19.35 -1.27
CA ASP A 184 -8.10 19.71 -1.06
C ASP A 184 -7.39 20.05 -2.38
N SER A 185 -7.95 20.99 -3.14
CA SER A 185 -7.33 21.55 -4.35
C SER A 185 -5.89 22.05 -4.11
N SER A 186 -5.60 22.51 -2.88
CA SER A 186 -4.27 22.96 -2.44
C SER A 186 -3.26 21.83 -2.19
N ARG A 187 -3.72 20.57 -2.13
CA ARG A 187 -2.97 19.37 -1.73
C ARG A 187 -2.21 19.51 -0.40
N ASN A 188 -2.71 20.35 0.49
CA ASN A 188 -2.07 20.66 1.76
C ASN A 188 -2.90 20.29 2.97
N VAL A 189 -4.24 20.20 2.84
CA VAL A 189 -5.12 19.89 3.96
C VAL A 189 -4.79 18.50 4.49
N PHE A 190 -4.67 17.49 3.63
CA PHE A 190 -4.34 16.13 4.05
C PHE A 190 -3.01 16.06 4.82
N ARG A 191 -1.98 16.69 4.24
CA ARG A 191 -0.64 16.74 4.83
C ARG A 191 -0.64 17.46 6.18
N ARG A 192 -1.39 18.56 6.31
CA ARG A 192 -1.52 19.32 7.57
C ARG A 192 -2.29 18.52 8.61
N ALA A 193 -3.39 17.87 8.22
CA ALA A 193 -4.18 17.01 9.10
C ALA A 193 -3.32 15.89 9.69
N LEU A 194 -2.57 15.17 8.85
CA LEU A 194 -1.67 14.10 9.30
C LEU A 194 -0.56 14.60 10.24
N LYS A 195 0.01 15.79 9.97
CA LYS A 195 0.98 16.41 10.87
C LYS A 195 0.38 16.74 12.24
N LEU A 196 -0.83 17.32 12.25
CA LEU A 196 -1.53 17.65 13.47
C LEU A 196 -1.89 16.39 14.26
N ASN A 197 -2.39 15.35 13.59
CA ASN A 197 -2.64 14.03 14.18
C ASN A 197 -1.39 13.48 14.88
N THR A 198 -0.25 13.44 14.19
CA THR A 198 1.01 12.98 14.77
C THR A 198 1.44 13.79 15.99
N ALA A 199 1.18 15.10 16.03
CA ALA A 199 1.52 15.95 17.16
C ALA A 199 0.58 15.76 18.37
N LEU A 200 -0.70 15.45 18.13
CA LEU A 200 -1.72 15.33 19.18
C LEU A 200 -1.81 13.93 19.78
N LEU A 201 -1.53 12.88 19.01
CA LEU A 201 -1.62 11.48 19.47
C LEU A 201 -0.84 11.17 20.76
N PRO A 202 0.35 11.76 21.05
CA PRO A 202 1.03 11.51 22.32
C PRO A 202 0.37 12.12 23.55
N VAL A 203 -0.53 13.09 23.38
CA VAL A 203 -1.14 13.87 24.48
C VAL A 203 -2.67 13.79 24.50
N THR A 204 -3.26 13.03 23.57
CA THR A 204 -4.71 12.90 23.40
C THR A 204 -5.04 11.42 23.23
N TYR A 205 -6.17 11.01 23.78
CA TYR A 205 -6.78 9.70 23.54
C TYR A 205 -8.02 9.91 22.68
N PRO A 206 -7.94 9.74 21.34
CA PRO A 206 -9.04 10.00 20.42
C PRO A 206 -10.36 9.31 20.82
N GLU A 207 -10.27 8.09 21.34
CA GLU A 207 -11.41 7.32 21.83
C GLU A 207 -12.09 7.88 23.09
N LEU A 208 -11.41 8.75 23.84
CA LEU A 208 -11.94 9.38 25.06
C LEU A 208 -12.46 10.80 24.84
N MET A 209 -12.35 11.32 23.62
CA MET A 209 -12.97 12.60 23.25
C MET A 209 -14.50 12.44 23.24
N ASP A 210 -15.24 13.48 23.62
CA ASP A 210 -16.70 13.46 23.47
C ASP A 210 -17.06 13.36 21.99
N GLY A 211 -17.82 12.32 21.60
CA GLY A 211 -18.01 11.91 20.20
C GLY A 211 -16.93 11.00 19.60
N GLY A 212 -15.94 10.59 20.40
CA GLY A 212 -14.93 9.58 20.05
C GLY A 212 -14.00 9.97 18.90
N ILE A 213 -13.54 8.96 18.15
CA ILE A 213 -12.59 9.12 17.04
C ILE A 213 -13.15 10.06 15.95
N GLU A 214 -14.45 10.00 15.66
CA GLU A 214 -15.10 10.85 14.65
C GLU A 214 -14.96 12.33 15.03
N ALA A 215 -15.33 12.71 16.26
CA ALA A 215 -15.19 14.08 16.74
C ALA A 215 -13.71 14.54 16.82
N TYR A 216 -12.79 13.62 17.10
CA TYR A 216 -11.35 13.91 17.08
C TYR A 216 -10.84 14.25 15.67
N ILE A 217 -11.25 13.48 14.65
CA ILE A 217 -10.86 13.74 13.27
C ILE A 217 -11.54 15.02 12.74
N ASP A 218 -12.80 15.26 13.09
CA ASP A 218 -13.51 16.52 12.79
C ASP A 218 -12.73 17.71 13.36
N TYR A 219 -12.27 17.60 14.62
CA TYR A 219 -11.44 18.60 15.26
C TYR A 219 -10.14 18.83 14.48
N ILE A 220 -9.43 17.78 14.06
CA ILE A 220 -8.21 17.92 13.26
C ILE A 220 -8.48 18.70 11.99
N PHE A 221 -9.48 18.29 11.20
CA PHE A 221 -9.78 18.95 9.93
C PHE A 221 -10.24 20.40 10.13
N SER A 222 -10.97 20.71 11.21
CA SER A 222 -11.36 22.10 11.54
C SER A 222 -10.18 23.05 11.79
N LYS A 223 -8.99 22.52 12.13
CA LYS A 223 -7.78 23.32 12.38
C LYS A 223 -6.87 23.47 11.16
N VAL A 224 -7.11 22.69 10.11
CA VAL A 224 -6.21 22.63 8.96
C VAL A 224 -6.85 22.99 7.63
N GLN A 225 -8.17 23.12 7.59
CA GLN A 225 -8.89 23.77 6.51
C GLN A 225 -8.70 25.30 6.54
#